data_AF-K9UBY2-F1
#
_entry.id   AF-K9UBY2-F1
#
_cell.length_a   1.000
_cell.length_b   1.000
_cell.length_c   1.000
_cell.angle_alpha   90.00
_cell.angle_beta   90.00
_cell.angle_gamma   90.00
#
_symmetry.space_group_name_H-M   'P 1'
#
loop_
_entity.id
_entity.type
_entity.pdbx_description
1 polymer ?
#
loop_
_entity_poly.entity_id
_entity_poly.type
_entity_poly.pdbx_seq_one_letter_code
_entity_poly.pdbx_strand_id
1 'polypeptide(L)'
;MDRVTIPDVLTLEEASGYLRLSIETVASLAQKGNLPGRKIENDWRFLKSAIDDWLRSKSSSSILLSQAGALADDDEIAQLRASIYQARERPEIDDNLGSN
;
A
#
# COMPACT_ATOMS: atom_id res chain seq x y z
N MET A 1 33.67 0.08 -24.80
CA MET A 1 32.48 0.60 -24.10
C MET A 1 31.30 -0.28 -24.45
N ASP A 2 31.04 -1.26 -23.61
CA ASP A 2 29.90 -2.18 -23.73
C ASP A 2 28.63 -1.40 -23.37
N ARG A 3 27.76 -1.17 -24.35
CA ARG A 3 26.45 -0.59 -24.09
C ARG A 3 25.60 -1.67 -23.42
N VAL A 4 25.30 -1.48 -22.14
CA VAL A 4 24.26 -2.26 -21.44
C VAL A 4 22.94 -2.01 -22.15
N THR A 5 22.52 -2.99 -22.95
CA THR A 5 21.20 -2.97 -23.59
C THR A 5 20.22 -3.52 -22.56
N ILE A 6 19.43 -2.65 -21.96
CA ILE A 6 18.45 -3.05 -20.95
C ILE A 6 17.31 -3.77 -21.67
N PRO A 7 17.01 -5.04 -21.34
CA PRO A 7 15.92 -5.76 -21.98
C PRO A 7 14.56 -5.11 -21.66
N ASP A 8 13.58 -5.31 -22.54
CA ASP A 8 12.22 -4.78 -22.35
C ASP A 8 11.48 -5.48 -21.20
N VAL A 9 11.87 -6.75 -20.93
CA VAL A 9 11.40 -7.55 -19.80
C VAL A 9 12.54 -7.73 -18.80
N LEU A 10 12.31 -7.32 -17.57
CA LEU A 10 13.23 -7.42 -16.45
C LEU A 10 12.89 -8.64 -15.58
N THR A 11 13.92 -9.34 -15.13
CA THR A 11 13.84 -10.32 -14.04
C THR A 11 13.68 -9.64 -12.68
N LEU A 12 13.46 -10.43 -11.63
CA LEU A 12 13.38 -9.91 -10.26
C LEU A 12 14.67 -9.18 -9.84
N GLU A 13 15.83 -9.75 -10.20
CA GLU A 13 17.14 -9.17 -9.90
C GLU A 13 17.36 -7.86 -10.67
N GLU A 14 17.04 -7.84 -11.96
CA GLU A 14 17.16 -6.63 -12.77
C GLU A 14 16.17 -5.54 -12.35
N ALA A 15 14.94 -5.90 -12.00
CA ALA A 15 13.95 -4.97 -11.48
C ALA A 15 14.42 -4.37 -10.14
N SER A 16 15.08 -5.16 -9.29
CA SER A 16 15.69 -4.68 -8.05
C SER A 16 16.80 -3.66 -8.31
N GLY A 17 17.67 -3.91 -9.30
CA GLY A 17 18.70 -2.97 -9.72
C GLY A 17 18.12 -1.71 -10.35
N TYR A 18 17.05 -1.85 -11.14
CA TYR A 18 16.37 -0.74 -11.79
C TYR A 18 15.67 0.19 -10.79
N LEU A 19 14.98 -0.38 -9.80
CA LEU A 19 14.27 0.36 -8.75
C LEU A 19 15.19 0.79 -7.60
N ARG A 20 16.43 0.28 -7.55
CA ARG A 20 17.38 0.44 -6.43
C ARG A 20 16.78 0.00 -5.08
N LEU A 21 16.06 -1.12 -5.10
CA LEU A 21 15.47 -1.75 -3.92
C LEU A 21 16.06 -3.15 -3.74
N SER A 22 15.94 -3.70 -2.53
CA SER A 22 16.31 -5.11 -2.29
C SER A 22 15.37 -6.05 -3.05
N ILE A 23 15.92 -7.17 -3.54
CA ILE A 23 15.18 -8.24 -4.24
C ILE A 23 13.95 -8.68 -3.44
N GLU A 24 14.09 -8.82 -2.12
CA GLU A 24 13.01 -9.20 -1.20
C GLU A 24 11.86 -8.19 -1.19
N THR A 25 12.20 -6.89 -1.20
CA THR A 25 11.23 -5.79 -1.26
C THR A 25 10.47 -5.83 -2.57
N VAL A 26 11.17 -5.98 -3.70
CA VAL A 26 10.55 -6.07 -5.03
C VAL A 26 9.63 -7.29 -5.12
N ALA A 27 10.07 -8.45 -4.61
CA ALA A 27 9.25 -9.66 -4.57
C ALA A 27 8.00 -9.48 -3.70
N SER A 28 8.11 -8.81 -2.56
CA SER A 28 6.97 -8.50 -1.69
C SER A 28 5.99 -7.55 -2.37
N LEU A 29 6.49 -6.50 -3.03
CA LEU A 29 5.64 -5.54 -3.76
C LEU A 29 4.91 -6.19 -4.94
N ALA A 30 5.59 -7.05 -5.68
CA ALA A 30 5.01 -7.81 -6.77
C ALA A 30 3.93 -8.78 -6.28
N GLN A 31 4.18 -9.50 -5.17
CA GLN A 31 3.19 -10.37 -4.54
C GLN A 31 1.97 -9.62 -4.02
N LYS A 32 2.16 -8.41 -3.49
CA LYS A 32 1.08 -7.53 -3.02
C LYS A 32 0.31 -6.83 -4.15
N GLY A 33 0.76 -6.95 -5.40
CA GLY A 33 0.17 -6.24 -6.55
C GLY A 33 0.48 -4.74 -6.58
N ASN A 34 1.41 -4.27 -5.74
CA ASN A 34 1.82 -2.86 -5.70
C ASN A 34 2.85 -2.50 -6.77
N LEU A 35 3.49 -3.51 -7.37
CA LEU A 35 4.43 -3.36 -8.48
C LEU A 35 3.90 -4.14 -9.69
N PRO A 36 3.82 -3.53 -10.89
CA PRO A 36 3.32 -4.21 -12.08
C PRO A 36 4.30 -5.28 -12.53
N GLY A 37 3.99 -6.53 -12.24
CA GLY A 37 4.75 -7.70 -12.64
C GLY A 37 3.84 -8.91 -12.78
N ARG A 38 4.27 -9.89 -13.57
CA ARG A 38 3.58 -11.17 -13.71
C ARG A 38 4.50 -12.30 -13.24
N LYS A 39 3.95 -13.18 -12.41
CA LYS A 39 4.60 -14.45 -12.10
C LYS A 39 4.31 -15.44 -13.22
N ILE A 40 5.35 -15.91 -13.88
CA ILE A 40 5.28 -16.92 -14.93
C ILE A 40 6.01 -18.16 -14.39
N GLU A 41 5.25 -19.22 -14.18
CA GLU A 41 5.72 -20.44 -13.50
C GLU A 41 6.29 -20.13 -12.09
N ASN A 42 7.62 -20.07 -11.96
CA ASN A 42 8.34 -19.82 -10.71
C ASN A 42 9.06 -18.48 -10.68
N ASP A 43 9.04 -17.74 -11.78
CA ASP A 43 9.82 -16.52 -11.97
C ASP A 43 8.93 -15.29 -12.09
N TRP A 44 9.46 -14.16 -11.63
CA TRP A 44 8.84 -12.86 -11.88
C TRP A 44 9.36 -12.25 -13.17
N ARG A 45 8.45 -11.66 -13.93
CA ARG A 45 8.73 -10.88 -15.14
C ARG A 45 8.07 -9.52 -15.01
N PHE A 46 8.87 -8.48 -15.22
CA PHE A 46 8.44 -7.10 -15.14
C PHE A 46 8.67 -6.42 -16.47
N LEU A 47 7.65 -5.80 -17.05
CA LEU A 47 7.85 -5.00 -18.25
C LEU A 47 8.47 -3.66 -17.83
N LYS A 48 9.59 -3.29 -18.43
CA LYS A 48 10.27 -2.02 -18.17
C LYS A 48 9.33 -0.85 -18.43
N SER A 49 8.58 -0.88 -19.53
CA SER A 49 7.59 0.14 -19.86
C SER A 49 6.45 0.23 -18.83
N ALA A 50 6.04 -0.90 -18.24
CA ALA A 50 5.01 -0.90 -17.20
C ALA A 50 5.53 -0.35 -15.87
N ILE A 51 6.77 -0.67 -15.50
CA ILE A 51 7.42 -0.05 -14.33
C ILE A 51 7.59 1.46 -14.55
N ASP A 52 8.01 1.88 -15.74
CA ASP A 52 8.17 3.29 -16.09
C ASP A 52 6.84 4.05 -15.99
N ASP A 53 5.76 3.48 -16.55
CA ASP A 53 4.41 4.04 -16.41
C ASP A 53 3.95 4.09 -14.95
N TRP A 54 4.18 3.02 -14.18
CA TRP A 54 3.85 2.99 -12.76
C TRP A 54 4.62 4.02 -11.93
N LEU A 55 5.91 4.25 -12.22
CA LEU A 55 6.71 5.29 -11.59
C LEU A 55 6.23 6.70 -11.97
N ARG A 56 5.74 6.88 -13.20
CA ARG A 56 5.16 8.15 -13.67
C ARG A 56 3.76 8.40 -13.11
N SER A 57 3.01 7.33 -12.91
CA SER A 57 1.67 7.38 -12.34
C SER A 57 1.79 7.88 -10.91
N LYS A 58 1.41 9.15 -10.68
CA LYS A 58 1.30 9.71 -9.34
C LYS A 58 0.42 8.77 -8.54
N SER A 59 1.00 8.12 -7.53
CA SER A 59 0.32 7.31 -6.52
C SER A 59 -1.10 7.84 -6.33
N SER A 60 -2.12 7.04 -6.64
CA SER A 60 -3.53 7.45 -6.50
C SER A 60 -3.86 7.87 -5.06
N SER A 61 -3.02 7.49 -4.10
CA SER A 61 -3.02 7.99 -2.72
C SER A 61 -2.76 9.49 -2.64
N SER A 62 -1.99 10.09 -3.55
CA SER A 62 -1.81 11.54 -3.69
C SER A 62 -3.04 12.22 -4.26
N ILE A 63 -3.78 11.59 -5.18
CA ILE A 63 -5.00 12.20 -5.76
C ILE A 63 -6.17 12.11 -4.78
N LEU A 64 -6.22 11.05 -3.96
CA LEU A 64 -7.13 10.99 -2.82
C LEU A 64 -6.70 11.93 -1.69
N LEU A 65 -5.39 12.15 -1.45
CA LEU A 65 -4.90 13.11 -0.46
C LEU A 65 -5.10 14.58 -0.89
N SER A 66 -4.98 14.90 -2.18
CA SER A 66 -5.31 16.23 -2.72
C SER A 66 -6.82 16.54 -2.68
N GLN A 67 -7.67 15.50 -2.60
CA GLN A 67 -9.11 15.66 -2.32
C GLN A 67 -9.41 15.59 -0.82
N ALA A 68 -8.60 14.89 -0.02
CA ALA A 68 -8.74 14.80 1.44
C ALA A 68 -8.18 16.03 2.18
N GLY A 69 -7.38 16.88 1.52
CA GLY A 69 -6.97 18.19 2.04
C GLY A 69 -8.12 19.20 2.17
N ALA A 70 -9.32 18.88 1.67
CA ALA A 70 -10.55 19.65 1.93
C ALA A 70 -11.34 19.13 3.15
N LEU A 71 -10.86 18.07 3.82
CA LEU A 71 -11.56 17.39 4.92
C LEU A 71 -10.67 17.22 6.18
N ALA A 72 -9.43 17.72 6.16
CA ALA A 72 -8.49 17.57 7.26
C ALA A 72 -8.44 18.79 8.20
N ASP A 73 -9.19 19.85 7.89
CA ASP A 73 -9.44 20.98 8.77
C ASP A 73 -10.91 20.98 9.20
N ASP A 74 -11.38 19.90 9.83
CA ASP A 74 -12.49 20.03 10.78
C ASP A 74 -12.52 18.85 11.76
N ASP A 75 -12.82 19.17 13.00
CA ASP A 75 -12.62 18.43 14.26
C ASP A 75 -13.51 17.16 14.38
N GLU A 76 -14.09 16.66 13.29
CA GLU A 76 -15.30 15.82 13.31
C GLU A 76 -15.05 14.30 13.21
N ILE A 77 -13.85 13.88 12.79
CA ILE A 77 -13.51 12.44 12.68
C ILE A 77 -13.37 11.78 14.07
N ALA A 78 -13.03 12.56 15.10
CA ALA A 78 -12.95 12.07 16.48
C ALA A 78 -14.34 11.78 17.07
N GLN A 79 -15.36 12.61 16.76
CA GLN A 79 -16.71 12.49 17.32
C GLN A 79 -17.46 11.26 16.78
N LEU A 80 -17.21 10.85 15.53
CA LEU A 80 -17.90 9.72 14.90
C LEU A 80 -17.55 8.36 15.53
N ARG A 81 -16.38 8.23 16.18
CA ARG A 81 -16.00 6.99 16.89
C ARG A 81 -16.78 6.80 18.19
N ALA A 82 -17.12 7.89 18.89
CA ALA A 82 -17.84 7.85 20.17
C ALA A 82 -19.31 7.41 20.00
N SER A 83 -19.96 7.85 18.93
CA SER A 83 -21.36 7.50 18.62
C SER A 83 -21.56 6.01 18.28
N ILE A 84 -20.54 5.33 17.73
CA ILE A 84 -20.61 3.89 17.42
C ILE A 84 -20.58 3.05 18.72
N TYR A 85 -20.00 3.57 19.80
CA TYR A 85 -19.98 2.92 21.11
C TYR A 85 -21.32 3.12 21.85
N GLN A 86 -21.92 4.32 21.78
CA GLN A 86 -23.23 4.59 22.39
C GLN A 86 -24.40 3.85 21.73
N ALA A 87 -24.35 3.59 20.42
CA ALA A 87 -25.43 2.91 19.70
C ALA A 87 -25.49 1.38 19.93
N ARG A 88 -24.54 0.83 20.69
CA ARG A 88 -24.52 -0.60 21.03
C ARG A 88 -24.79 -0.73 22.53
N GLU A 89 -26.08 -0.82 22.86
CA GLU A 89 -26.58 -1.23 24.18
C GLU A 89 -26.07 -2.63 24.54
N ARG A 90 -24.80 -2.72 24.94
CA ARG A 90 -24.26 -3.89 25.61
C ARG A 90 -24.33 -3.54 27.11
N PRO A 91 -25.23 -4.14 27.90
CA PRO A 91 -25.25 -3.89 29.33
C PRO A 91 -23.89 -4.31 29.88
N GLU A 92 -23.20 -3.35 30.49
CA GLU A 92 -22.01 -3.63 31.28
C GLU A 92 -22.44 -4.59 32.40
N ILE A 93 -21.81 -5.76 32.42
CA ILE A 93 -21.92 -6.71 33.53
C ILE A 93 -21.52 -5.97 34.81
N ASP A 94 -22.44 -5.91 35.78
CA ASP A 94 -22.16 -5.41 37.12
C ASP A 94 -21.15 -6.33 37.80
N ASP A 95 -19.93 -5.83 38.03
CA ASP A 95 -18.95 -6.42 38.94
C ASP A 95 -18.47 -5.34 39.91
N ASN A 96 -19.38 -4.87 40.77
CA ASN A 96 -18.97 -4.21 42.01
C ASN A 96 -20.00 -4.37 43.13
N LEU A 97 -20.25 -5.62 43.54
CA LEU A 97 -20.73 -5.90 44.90
C LEU A 97 -19.52 -5.98 45.84
N GLY A 98 -18.97 -4.82 46.19
CA GLY A 98 -18.17 -4.67 47.40
C GLY A 98 -19.08 -4.69 48.62
N SER A 99 -19.42 -5.88 49.14
CA SER A 99 -20.04 -6.01 50.47
C SER A 99 -19.00 -5.72 51.56
N ASN A 100 -19.27 -4.67 52.35
CA ASN A 100 -18.82 -4.54 53.74
C ASN A 100 -19.66 -5.44 54.64
#